data_AF-A0A2V6FW15-F1
#
_entry.id   AF-A0A2V6FW15-F1
#
_cell.length_a   1.000
_cell.length_b   1.000
_cell.length_c   1.000
_cell.angle_alpha   90.00
_cell.angle_beta   90.00
_cell.angle_gamma   90.00
#
_symmetry.space_group_name_H-M   'P 1'
#
loop_
_entity.id
_entity.type
_entity.pdbx_description
1 polymer ?
#
loop_
_entity_poly.entity_id
_entity_poly.type
_entity_poly.pdbx_seq_one_letter_code
_entity_poly.pdbx_strand_id
1 'polypeptide(L)'
;MCRGLILVALAITISSAPSRIAIAQSQDTSSKRQSVPGNSKSFAVYAARPRYPYEARAKGMAGSGVVLMKVDSRTGYVTSAQMLKSTGYKLLDEAALEAFRRWRFKPGTVSVVKSPITFTMRGVRF
;
A
#
# COMPACT_ATOMS: atom_id res chain seq x y z
N MET A 1 -24.91 78.58 -6.46
CA MET A 1 -23.79 78.12 -5.62
C MET A 1 -23.98 76.63 -5.36
N CYS A 2 -22.97 75.82 -5.69
CA CYS A 2 -22.76 74.41 -5.29
C CYS A 2 -23.79 73.37 -5.81
N ARG A 3 -23.41 72.57 -6.83
CA ARG A 3 -22.90 71.16 -6.74
C ARG A 3 -24.07 70.17 -6.57
N GLY A 4 -24.28 69.10 -7.32
CA GLY A 4 -23.54 68.28 -8.29
C GLY A 4 -24.40 67.01 -8.44
N LEU A 5 -24.59 66.40 -9.61
CA LEU A 5 -23.64 65.67 -10.46
C LEU A 5 -23.93 64.15 -10.38
N ILE A 6 -24.53 63.66 -11.48
CA ILE A 6 -24.34 62.36 -12.15
C ILE A 6 -24.90 61.09 -11.48
N LEU A 7 -26.02 60.62 -12.04
CA LEU A 7 -26.52 59.26 -11.93
C LEU A 7 -25.83 58.39 -13.01
N VAL A 8 -24.85 57.63 -12.52
CA VAL A 8 -24.26 56.37 -12.99
C VAL A 8 -24.75 55.83 -14.35
N ALA A 9 -23.88 55.90 -15.36
CA ALA A 9 -23.87 54.96 -16.46
C ALA A 9 -22.40 54.64 -16.79
N LEU A 10 -21.88 53.54 -16.24
CA LEU A 10 -20.61 52.99 -16.66
C LEU A 10 -20.84 51.58 -17.21
N ALA A 11 -20.79 51.48 -18.52
CA ALA A 11 -20.64 50.23 -19.24
C ALA A 11 -19.29 49.61 -18.87
N ILE A 12 -19.30 48.41 -18.29
CA ILE A 12 -18.09 47.59 -18.13
C ILE A 12 -18.26 46.41 -19.06
N THR A 13 -17.59 46.49 -20.20
CA THR A 13 -17.47 45.40 -21.17
C THR A 13 -16.63 44.28 -20.56
N ILE A 14 -17.19 43.08 -20.51
CA ILE A 14 -16.49 41.88 -20.07
C ILE A 14 -15.59 41.44 -21.23
N SER A 15 -14.32 41.88 -21.23
CA SER A 15 -13.30 41.37 -22.15
C SER A 15 -12.75 40.05 -21.60
N SER A 16 -13.31 38.93 -22.06
CA SER A 16 -12.80 37.60 -21.77
C SER A 16 -11.60 37.29 -22.67
N ALA A 17 -10.39 37.52 -22.16
CA ALA A 17 -9.17 37.05 -22.81
C ALA A 17 -8.86 35.61 -22.35
N PRO A 18 -8.68 34.62 -23.26
CA PRO A 18 -8.23 33.29 -22.90
C PRO A 18 -6.71 33.28 -22.75
N SER A 19 -6.21 33.29 -21.51
CA SER A 19 -4.80 33.10 -21.23
C SER A 19 -4.42 31.62 -21.36
N ARG A 20 -3.93 31.22 -22.54
CA ARG A 20 -3.05 30.05 -22.71
C ARG A 20 -1.70 30.37 -22.06
N ILE A 21 -1.31 29.72 -20.96
CA ILE A 21 0.10 29.59 -20.58
C ILE A 21 0.38 28.24 -19.87
N ALA A 22 1.35 27.54 -20.49
CA ALA A 22 2.33 26.58 -19.97
C ALA A 22 1.87 25.32 -19.21
N ILE A 23 1.81 24.24 -20.00
CA ILE A 23 2.12 22.88 -19.58
C ILE A 23 3.60 22.84 -19.15
N ALA A 24 3.87 22.75 -17.86
CA ALA A 24 5.18 22.36 -17.34
C ALA A 24 5.14 20.86 -16.99
N GLN A 25 5.67 20.04 -17.90
CA GLN A 25 5.96 18.63 -17.66
C GLN A 25 7.17 18.52 -16.72
N SER A 26 6.93 18.24 -15.44
CA SER A 26 7.94 17.59 -14.61
C SER A 26 7.67 16.09 -14.65
N GLN A 27 8.34 15.43 -15.58
CA GLN A 27 8.52 14.00 -15.57
C GLN A 27 9.47 13.65 -14.41
N ASP A 28 8.95 13.09 -13.33
CA ASP A 28 9.71 12.07 -12.60
C ASP A 28 9.25 10.70 -13.11
N THR A 29 9.92 10.30 -14.19
CA THR A 29 9.97 8.93 -14.65
C THR A 29 10.85 8.13 -13.69
N SER A 30 10.25 7.24 -12.89
CA SER A 30 10.70 5.84 -12.72
C SER A 30 10.19 5.24 -11.41
N SER A 31 9.07 4.51 -11.48
CA SER A 31 9.01 3.10 -11.07
C SER A 31 7.54 2.70 -11.02
N LYS A 32 7.02 2.24 -12.16
CA LYS A 32 5.83 1.42 -12.21
C LYS A 32 6.16 0.05 -11.60
N ARG A 33 6.43 -0.02 -10.30
CA ARG A 33 6.12 -1.23 -9.52
C ARG A 33 4.62 -1.16 -9.31
N GLN A 34 3.87 -1.81 -10.19
CA GLN A 34 2.44 -2.05 -9.97
C GLN A 34 2.28 -2.72 -8.60
N SER A 35 1.97 -1.93 -7.58
CA SER A 35 1.35 -2.43 -6.37
C SER A 35 -0.06 -2.82 -6.77
N VAL A 36 -0.27 -4.07 -7.16
CA VAL A 36 -1.62 -4.58 -7.44
C VAL A 36 -2.35 -4.62 -6.09
N PRO A 37 -3.31 -3.72 -5.82
CA PRO A 37 -4.10 -3.76 -4.60
C PRO A 37 -5.29 -4.66 -4.89
N GLY A 38 -5.16 -5.94 -4.54
CA GLY A 38 -6.28 -6.87 -4.69
C GLY A 38 -5.83 -8.27 -5.06
N ASN A 39 -5.96 -9.17 -4.09
CA ASN A 39 -5.90 -10.62 -4.26
C ASN A 39 -4.55 -11.25 -4.65
N SER A 40 -3.45 -10.77 -4.07
CA SER A 40 -2.12 -11.38 -4.23
C SER A 40 -2.05 -12.85 -3.76
N LYS A 41 -3.00 -13.32 -2.94
CA LYS A 41 -3.13 -14.74 -2.57
C LYS A 41 -3.42 -15.64 -3.77
N SER A 42 -4.16 -15.15 -4.78
CA SER A 42 -4.52 -15.94 -5.96
C SER A 42 -3.31 -16.32 -6.83
N PHE A 43 -2.18 -15.64 -6.64
CA PHE A 43 -0.94 -15.91 -7.35
C PHE A 43 0.07 -16.70 -6.52
N ALA A 44 -0.22 -17.00 -5.24
CA ALA A 44 0.66 -17.81 -4.41
C ALA A 44 0.53 -19.29 -4.81
N VAL A 45 1.62 -19.86 -5.32
CA VAL A 45 1.73 -21.28 -5.66
C VAL A 45 1.99 -22.10 -4.40
N TYR A 46 2.67 -21.51 -3.41
CA TYR A 46 2.90 -22.13 -2.11
C TYR A 46 2.82 -21.08 -1.00
N ALA A 47 1.99 -21.37 0.01
CA ALA A 47 1.74 -20.50 1.15
C ALA A 47 1.96 -21.26 2.46
N ALA A 48 3.17 -21.21 2.99
CA ALA A 48 3.49 -21.78 4.29
C ALA A 48 2.68 -21.07 5.39
N ARG A 49 1.98 -21.84 6.22
CA ARG A 49 1.30 -21.29 7.40
C ARG A 49 2.34 -20.98 8.49
N PRO A 50 2.35 -19.76 9.07
CA PRO A 50 3.21 -19.44 10.20
C PRO A 50 2.77 -20.23 11.41
N ARG A 51 3.80 -20.74 12.09
CA ARG A 51 3.65 -21.41 13.37
C ARG A 51 3.28 -20.35 14.40
N TYR A 52 2.29 -20.65 15.22
CA TYR A 52 2.01 -19.84 16.40
C TYR A 52 3.00 -20.26 17.50
N PRO A 53 3.93 -19.40 17.95
CA PRO A 53 4.84 -19.74 19.04
C PRO A 53 4.08 -20.15 20.30
N TYR A 54 4.53 -21.22 20.95
CA TYR A 54 3.88 -21.76 22.14
C TYR A 54 3.79 -20.72 23.26
N GLU A 55 4.88 -19.97 23.49
CA GLU A 55 4.94 -18.94 24.52
C GLU A 55 3.95 -17.80 24.28
N ALA A 56 3.81 -17.33 23.03
CA ALA A 56 2.84 -16.31 22.68
C ALA A 56 1.40 -16.81 22.87
N ARG A 57 1.14 -18.08 22.53
CA ARG A 57 -0.17 -18.71 22.74
C ARG A 57 -0.49 -18.87 24.23
N ALA A 58 0.47 -19.35 25.02
CA ALA A 58 0.33 -19.53 26.47
C ALA A 58 0.07 -18.20 27.20
N LYS A 59 0.65 -17.10 26.69
CA LYS A 59 0.46 -15.74 27.22
C LYS A 59 -0.76 -15.00 26.63
N GLY A 60 -1.56 -15.64 25.78
CA GLY A 60 -2.75 -15.00 25.21
C GLY A 60 -2.45 -13.88 24.20
N MET A 61 -1.24 -13.82 23.63
CA MET A 61 -0.85 -12.77 22.69
C MET A 61 -1.52 -12.96 21.33
N ALA A 62 -2.49 -12.10 21.00
CA ALA A 62 -3.18 -12.08 19.71
C ALA A 62 -3.02 -10.71 19.06
N GLY A 63 -3.03 -10.65 17.72
CA GLY A 63 -2.78 -9.40 17.02
C GLY A 63 -2.93 -9.53 15.52
N SER A 64 -3.04 -8.38 14.85
CA SER A 64 -3.13 -8.31 13.39
C SER A 64 -2.04 -7.41 12.83
N GLY A 65 -1.36 -7.90 11.82
CA GLY A 65 -0.26 -7.21 11.14
C GLY A 65 -0.41 -7.26 9.62
N VAL A 66 0.49 -6.56 8.94
CA VAL A 66 0.59 -6.58 7.49
C VAL A 66 2.05 -6.81 7.12
N VAL A 67 2.30 -7.81 6.29
CA VAL A 67 3.64 -8.13 5.79
C VAL A 67 3.78 -7.66 4.35
N LEU A 68 4.86 -6.94 4.09
CA LEU A 68 5.31 -6.58 2.76
C LEU A 68 6.36 -7.61 2.30
N MET A 69 6.05 -8.31 1.23
CA MET A 69 6.95 -9.25 0.57
C MET A 69 7.45 -8.66 -0.75
N LYS A 70 8.76 -8.75 -0.98
CA LYS A 70 9.37 -8.55 -2.30
C LYS A 70 9.58 -9.93 -2.92
N VAL A 71 9.17 -10.07 -4.16
CA VAL A 71 9.20 -11.33 -4.91
C VAL A 71 10.12 -11.15 -6.11
N ASP A 72 10.98 -12.12 -6.37
CA ASP A 72 11.69 -12.20 -7.64
C ASP A 72 10.69 -12.59 -8.73
N SER A 73 10.43 -11.68 -9.67
CA SER A 73 9.47 -11.90 -10.75
C SER A 73 9.88 -13.05 -11.68
N ARG A 74 11.17 -13.40 -11.79
CA ARG A 74 11.62 -14.50 -12.67
C ARG A 74 11.36 -15.87 -12.07
N THR A 75 11.51 -16.02 -10.76
CA THR A 75 11.47 -17.33 -10.08
C THR A 75 10.24 -17.54 -9.20
N GLY A 76 9.61 -16.44 -8.79
CA GLY A 76 8.48 -16.41 -7.86
C GLY A 76 8.88 -16.55 -6.38
N TYR A 77 10.17 -16.60 -6.05
CA TYR A 77 10.62 -16.70 -4.66
C TYR A 77 10.49 -15.34 -3.95
N VAL A 78 10.09 -15.37 -2.68
CA VAL A 78 10.15 -14.19 -1.81
C VAL A 78 11.60 -13.91 -1.46
N THR A 79 12.12 -12.76 -1.89
CA THR A 79 13.51 -12.33 -1.64
C THR A 79 13.63 -11.50 -0.36
N SER A 80 12.53 -10.88 0.08
CA SER A 80 12.50 -10.11 1.31
C SER A 80 11.08 -10.09 1.88
N ALA A 81 10.96 -10.18 3.21
CA ALA A 81 9.72 -10.00 3.93
C ALA A 81 9.97 -9.05 5.10
N GLN A 82 9.08 -8.06 5.28
CA GLN A 82 9.16 -7.06 6.32
C GLN A 82 7.76 -6.73 6.86
N MET A 83 7.65 -6.39 8.14
CA MET A 83 6.38 -5.95 8.71
C MET A 83 6.11 -4.50 8.29
N LEU A 84 5.02 -4.28 7.55
CA LEU A 84 4.49 -2.95 7.29
C LEU A 84 3.64 -2.45 8.48
N LYS A 85 2.96 -3.37 9.14
CA LYS A 85 2.24 -3.13 10.40
C LYS A 85 2.54 -4.30 11.34
N SER A 86 3.14 -4.01 12.50
CA SER A 86 3.39 -5.01 13.54
C SER A 86 2.07 -5.57 14.08
N THR A 87 2.10 -6.82 14.52
CA THR A 87 1.00 -7.44 15.29
C THR A 87 0.89 -6.90 16.72
N GLY A 88 1.87 -6.12 17.17
CA GLY A 88 2.02 -5.66 18.56
C GLY A 88 2.95 -6.55 19.40
N TYR A 89 3.38 -7.70 18.88
CA TYR A 89 4.26 -8.62 19.59
C TYR A 89 5.38 -9.12 18.68
N LYS A 90 6.63 -8.88 19.09
CA LYS A 90 7.82 -9.27 18.32
C LYS A 90 7.85 -10.77 17.98
N LEU A 91 7.42 -11.62 18.92
CA LEU A 91 7.39 -13.07 18.74
C LEU A 91 6.41 -13.52 17.63
N LEU A 92 5.28 -12.81 17.48
CA LEU A 92 4.32 -13.08 16.41
C LEU A 92 4.80 -12.52 15.07
N ASP A 93 5.46 -11.37 15.09
CA ASP A 93 6.05 -10.74 13.90
C ASP A 93 7.15 -11.62 13.31
N GLU A 94 8.07 -12.13 14.13
CA GLU A 94 9.14 -13.05 13.71
C GLU A 94 8.54 -14.32 13.08
N ALA A 95 7.58 -14.95 13.76
CA ALA A 95 6.92 -16.14 13.26
C ALA A 95 6.17 -15.90 11.93
N ALA A 96 5.56 -14.73 11.75
CA ALA A 96 4.96 -14.33 10.49
C ALA A 96 6.02 -14.22 9.39
N LEU A 97 7.09 -13.47 9.64
CA LEU A 97 8.17 -13.24 8.67
C LEU A 97 8.84 -14.53 8.23
N GLU A 98 9.11 -15.46 9.15
CA GLU A 98 9.67 -16.78 8.84
C GLU A 98 8.80 -17.57 7.84
N ALA A 99 7.48 -17.51 8.01
CA ALA A 99 6.57 -18.20 7.11
C ALA A 99 6.48 -17.52 5.75
N PHE A 100 6.32 -16.19 5.72
CA PHE A 100 6.21 -15.44 4.48
C PHE A 100 7.48 -15.49 3.63
N ARG A 101 8.67 -15.62 4.24
CA ARG A 101 9.93 -15.88 3.50
C ARG A 101 9.91 -17.18 2.71
N ARG A 102 9.12 -18.16 3.15
CA ARG A 102 8.99 -19.48 2.50
C ARG A 102 7.89 -19.51 1.45
N TRP A 103 7.14 -18.42 1.25
CA TRP A 103 6.11 -18.37 0.23
C TRP A 103 6.71 -18.35 -1.17
N ARG A 104 5.92 -18.85 -2.13
CA ARG A 104 6.26 -18.83 -3.55
C ARG A 104 5.06 -18.36 -4.35
N PHE A 105 5.30 -17.45 -5.27
CA PHE A 105 4.31 -16.91 -6.19
C PHE A 105 4.54 -17.42 -7.60
N LYS A 106 3.54 -17.27 -8.47
CA LYS A 106 3.66 -17.58 -9.88
C LYS A 106 4.68 -16.62 -10.52
N PRO A 107 5.71 -17.13 -11.22
CA PRO A 107 6.65 -16.30 -11.98
C PRO A 107 5.93 -15.36 -12.95
N GLY A 108 6.50 -14.19 -13.20
CA GLY A 108 6.01 -13.17 -14.10
C GLY A 108 4.78 -12.40 -13.61
N THR A 109 4.28 -12.69 -12.40
CA THR A 109 2.97 -12.18 -11.98
C THR A 109 3.04 -11.01 -10.99
N VAL A 110 3.85 -11.14 -9.94
CA VAL A 110 3.96 -10.12 -8.87
C VAL A 110 5.41 -9.86 -8.52
N SER A 111 5.72 -8.61 -8.18
CA SER A 111 7.06 -8.20 -7.67
C SER A 111 6.99 -7.73 -6.21
N VAL A 112 5.83 -7.23 -5.77
CA VAL A 112 5.59 -6.75 -4.41
C VAL A 112 4.21 -7.20 -3.99
N VAL A 113 4.09 -7.79 -2.81
CA VAL A 113 2.84 -8.29 -2.25
C VAL A 113 2.67 -7.77 -0.83
N LYS A 114 1.48 -7.27 -0.50
CA LYS A 114 1.07 -6.97 0.87
C LYS A 114 0.08 -8.04 1.32
N SER A 115 0.40 -8.75 2.40
CA SER A 115 -0.49 -9.76 2.98
C SER A 115 -0.85 -9.37 4.41
N PRO A 116 -2.15 -9.19 4.74
CA PRO A 116 -2.57 -9.13 6.13
C PRO A 116 -2.39 -10.51 6.79
N ILE A 117 -2.15 -10.50 8.09
CA ILE A 117 -2.10 -11.69 8.94
C ILE A 117 -2.75 -11.37 10.27
N THR A 118 -3.58 -12.28 10.77
CA THR A 118 -4.21 -12.17 12.09
C THR A 118 -3.96 -13.43 12.90
N PHE A 119 -3.32 -13.27 14.06
CA PHE A 119 -3.17 -14.31 15.07
C PHE A 119 -4.35 -14.23 16.05
N THR A 120 -5.05 -15.35 16.22
CA THR A 120 -6.11 -15.52 17.22
C THR A 120 -5.86 -16.81 17.98
N MET A 121 -6.43 -16.96 19.19
CA MET A 121 -6.31 -18.21 19.94
C MET A 121 -6.84 -19.45 19.18
N ARG A 122 -7.78 -19.23 18.24
CA ARG A 122 -8.28 -20.29 17.34
C ARG A 122 -7.29 -20.67 16.23
N GLY A 123 -6.31 -19.82 15.94
CA GLY A 123 -5.31 -20.03 14.91
C GLY A 123 -4.96 -18.76 14.12
N VAL A 124 -4.22 -18.95 13.03
CA VAL A 124 -3.76 -17.88 12.13
C VAL A 124 -4.68 -17.75 10.91
N ARG A 125 -5.03 -16.51 10.56
CA ARG A 125 -5.85 -16.12 9.39
C ARG A 125 -5.10 -15.14 8.48
N PHE A 126 -5.44 -15.15 7.19
CA PHE A 126 -4.90 -14.29 6.13
C PHE A 126 -6.04 -13.69 5.32
#